data_AF-A0A5N8Z7S3-F1
#
_entry.id   AF-A0A5N8Z7S3-F1
#
_cell.length_a   1.000
_cell.length_b   1.000
_cell.length_c   1.000
_cell.angle_alpha   90.00
_cell.angle_beta   90.00
_cell.angle_gamma   90.00
#
_symmetry.space_group_name_H-M   'P 1'
#
loop_
_entity.id
_entity.type
_entity.pdbx_description
1 polymer ?
#
loop_
_entity_poly.entity_id
_entity_poly.type
_entity_poly.pdbx_seq_one_letter_code
_entity_poly.pdbx_strand_id
1 'polypeptide(L)'
;MGFNSFSVGHEFGPYEVSIDQKASEMYSKAIINRDLENHSPFAIVSTSFGKLLADVDLEDGAIHLNQSISWDKEINEKEMIYAKPVIDSKTERRNNVFIKIRVEYCDKSNKKLGESISTILINLDGE
;
A
#
# COMPACT_ATOMS: atom_id res chain seq x y z
N MET A 1 11.41 3.47 -12.52
CA MET A 1 11.39 2.04 -12.88
C MET A 1 10.09 1.44 -12.36
N GLY A 2 9.40 0.61 -13.15
CA GLY A 2 8.10 0.07 -12.74
C GLY A 2 8.15 -1.21 -11.91
N PHE A 3 7.02 -1.62 -11.35
CA PHE A 3 6.95 -2.76 -10.42
C PHE A 3 7.49 -4.06 -11.03
N ASN A 4 7.29 -4.27 -12.34
CA ASN A 4 7.75 -5.45 -13.03
C ASN A 4 9.29 -5.52 -13.18
N SER A 5 10.00 -4.42 -13.00
CA SER A 5 11.47 -4.42 -13.03
C SER A 5 12.10 -4.98 -11.74
N PHE A 6 11.36 -4.98 -10.63
CA PHE A 6 11.87 -5.43 -9.34
C PHE A 6 11.69 -6.94 -9.13
N SER A 7 12.67 -7.58 -8.49
CA SER A 7 12.61 -9.00 -8.14
C SER A 7 11.72 -9.26 -6.94
N VAL A 8 11.21 -10.50 -6.81
CA VAL A 8 10.57 -10.97 -5.58
C VAL A 8 11.55 -10.81 -4.41
N GLY A 9 11.06 -10.32 -3.28
CA GLY A 9 11.85 -9.98 -2.10
C GLY A 9 12.47 -8.59 -2.11
N HIS A 10 12.30 -7.79 -3.18
CA HIS A 10 12.74 -6.40 -3.18
C HIS A 10 11.93 -5.58 -2.16
N GLU A 11 12.62 -4.91 -1.26
CA GLU A 11 12.05 -4.06 -0.21
C GLU A 11 12.08 -2.59 -0.64
N PHE A 12 11.02 -1.85 -0.31
CA PHE A 12 10.93 -0.41 -0.49
C PHE A 12 10.86 0.30 0.87
N GLY A 13 11.20 1.59 0.91
CA GLY A 13 11.16 2.38 2.13
C GLY A 13 12.22 1.95 3.16
N PRO A 14 11.91 1.91 4.47
CA PRO A 14 10.59 2.06 5.08
C PRO A 14 10.01 3.48 4.94
N TYR A 15 8.69 3.58 4.89
CA TYR A 15 7.99 4.85 4.81
C TYR A 15 7.38 5.25 6.14
N GLU A 16 7.67 6.46 6.58
CA GLU A 16 6.96 7.09 7.70
C GLU A 16 5.58 7.56 7.23
N VAL A 17 4.56 7.07 7.93
CA VAL A 17 3.15 7.40 7.72
C VAL A 17 2.61 7.99 9.02
N SER A 18 2.23 9.27 8.95
CA SER A 18 1.45 9.94 9.97
C SER A 18 0.12 10.36 9.37
N ILE A 19 -0.98 10.07 10.06
CA ILE A 19 -2.30 10.58 9.71
C ILE A 19 -2.53 11.80 10.59
N ASP A 20 -1.95 12.93 10.19
CA ASP A 20 -2.26 14.19 10.84
C ASP A 20 -3.72 14.60 10.58
N GLN A 21 -4.19 15.59 11.32
CA GLN A 21 -5.58 16.05 11.22
C GLN A 21 -5.94 16.47 9.78
N LYS A 22 -4.99 17.07 9.04
CA LYS A 22 -5.23 17.53 7.67
C LYS A 22 -5.38 16.35 6.70
N ALA A 23 -4.49 15.36 6.76
CA ALA A 23 -4.56 14.15 5.96
C ALA A 23 -5.85 13.38 6.25
N SER A 24 -6.23 13.32 7.53
CA SER A 24 -7.50 12.75 7.93
C SER A 24 -8.69 13.48 7.31
N GLU A 25 -8.77 14.81 7.44
CA GLU A 25 -9.84 15.62 6.86
C GLU A 25 -9.94 15.47 5.34
N MET A 26 -8.80 15.40 4.64
CA MET A 26 -8.75 15.16 3.20
C MET A 26 -9.31 13.78 2.85
N TYR A 27 -8.88 12.73 3.56
CA TYR A 27 -9.41 11.39 3.40
C TYR A 27 -10.92 11.34 3.74
N SER A 28 -11.38 12.15 4.70
CA SER A 28 -12.79 12.24 5.11
C SER A 28 -13.68 12.80 4.04
N LYS A 29 -13.20 13.81 3.33
CA LYS A 29 -13.92 14.41 2.21
C LYS A 29 -13.97 13.49 1.00
N ALA A 30 -12.96 12.64 0.81
CA ALA A 30 -12.86 11.75 -0.35
C ALA A 30 -13.76 10.51 -0.27
N ILE A 31 -14.17 10.08 0.93
CA ILE A 31 -14.97 8.87 1.15
C ILE A 31 -16.33 9.21 1.76
N ILE A 32 -17.39 8.87 1.03
CA ILE A 32 -18.79 9.09 1.44
C ILE A 32 -19.18 8.02 2.48
N ASN A 33 -20.02 8.37 3.47
CA ASN A 33 -20.59 7.47 4.49
C ASN A 33 -19.58 6.77 5.43
N ARG A 34 -18.58 7.51 5.95
CA ARG A 34 -17.64 6.98 6.95
C ARG A 34 -17.85 7.56 8.34
N ASP A 35 -17.28 6.87 9.32
CA ASP A 35 -17.07 7.39 10.66
C ASP A 35 -16.11 8.60 10.60
N LEU A 36 -16.53 9.69 11.24
CA LEU A 36 -15.79 10.95 11.35
C LEU A 36 -14.93 10.97 12.62
N GLU A 37 -15.27 10.17 13.63
CA GLU A 37 -14.57 10.15 14.92
C GLU A 37 -13.37 9.20 14.92
N ASN A 38 -13.44 8.12 14.14
CA ASN A 38 -12.35 7.17 13.95
C ASN A 38 -11.86 7.25 12.50
N HIS A 39 -10.55 7.43 12.25
CA HIS A 39 -10.09 7.35 10.88
C HIS A 39 -10.11 5.88 10.43
N SER A 40 -10.21 5.70 9.12
CA SER A 40 -10.23 4.37 8.56
C SER A 40 -8.79 3.87 8.53
N PRO A 41 -8.49 2.64 8.98
CA PRO A 41 -7.20 2.01 8.76
C PRO A 41 -6.78 1.98 7.27
N PHE A 42 -7.74 2.12 6.35
CA PHE A 42 -7.47 2.30 4.93
C PHE A 42 -6.73 3.60 4.59
N ALA A 43 -6.82 4.66 5.41
CA ALA A 43 -6.07 5.90 5.20
C ALA A 43 -4.55 5.66 5.26
N ILE A 44 -4.11 4.77 6.18
CA ILE A 44 -2.72 4.34 6.30
C ILE A 44 -2.31 3.57 5.05
N VAL A 45 -3.15 2.64 4.59
CA VAL A 45 -2.90 1.87 3.36
C VAL A 45 -2.77 2.80 2.16
N SER A 46 -3.75 3.68 1.93
CA SER A 46 -3.71 4.65 0.82
C SER A 46 -2.50 5.57 0.88
N THR A 47 -2.15 6.08 2.05
CA THR A 47 -0.99 6.98 2.22
C THR A 47 0.32 6.24 1.96
N SER A 48 0.46 5.02 2.51
CA SER A 48 1.66 4.20 2.30
C SER A 48 1.84 3.79 0.84
N PHE A 49 0.75 3.42 0.16
CA PHE A 49 0.79 3.06 -1.25
C PHE A 49 1.09 4.28 -2.13
N GLY A 50 0.52 5.44 -1.81
CA GLY A 50 0.85 6.70 -2.51
C GLY A 50 2.34 7.06 -2.40
N LYS A 51 2.97 6.82 -1.25
CA LYS A 51 4.43 6.99 -1.07
C LYS A 51 5.22 5.98 -1.90
N LEU A 52 4.80 4.71 -1.92
CA LEU A 52 5.41 3.70 -2.78
C LEU A 52 5.37 4.10 -4.26
N LEU A 53 4.24 4.62 -4.73
CA LEU A 53 4.07 5.10 -6.11
C LEU A 53 4.93 6.31 -6.46
N ALA A 54 5.55 6.99 -5.49
CA ALA A 54 6.54 8.03 -5.76
C ALA A 54 7.93 7.46 -6.09
N ASP A 55 8.21 6.22 -5.70
CA ASP A 55 9.49 5.54 -5.92
C ASP A 55 9.48 4.63 -7.16
N VAL A 56 8.29 4.39 -7.74
CA VAL A 56 8.10 3.52 -8.91
C VAL A 56 7.30 4.23 -10.00
N ASP A 57 7.64 3.94 -11.25
CA ASP A 57 6.82 4.38 -12.39
C ASP A 57 5.71 3.35 -12.60
N LEU A 58 4.44 3.76 -12.56
CA LEU A 58 3.37 2.85 -12.94
C LEU A 58 3.46 2.54 -14.42
N GLU A 59 3.65 1.27 -14.75
CA GLU A 59 3.63 0.82 -16.15
C GLU A 59 2.29 1.13 -16.81
N ASP A 60 2.33 1.43 -18.12
CA ASP A 60 1.12 1.64 -18.88
C ASP A 60 0.27 0.36 -18.91
N GLY A 61 -1.05 0.51 -18.81
CA GLY A 61 -1.97 -0.61 -18.63
C GLY A 61 -1.89 -1.31 -17.26
N ALA A 62 -1.20 -0.75 -16.25
CA ALA A 62 -1.24 -1.29 -14.89
C ALA A 62 -2.64 -1.15 -14.26
N ILE A 63 -3.15 -2.26 -13.71
CA ILE A 63 -4.48 -2.33 -13.09
C ILE A 63 -4.33 -2.79 -11.64
N HIS A 64 -4.87 -2.02 -10.69
CA HIS A 64 -5.01 -2.48 -9.31
C HIS A 64 -6.21 -3.43 -9.20
N LEU A 65 -5.95 -4.73 -9.16
CA LEU A 65 -6.99 -5.77 -9.21
C LEU A 65 -7.62 -6.06 -7.85
N ASN A 66 -6.84 -6.02 -6.78
CA ASN A 66 -7.30 -6.45 -5.47
C ASN A 66 -6.50 -5.82 -4.33
N GLN A 67 -7.17 -5.58 -3.21
CA GLN A 67 -6.59 -5.15 -1.95
C GLN A 67 -7.10 -6.04 -0.81
N SER A 68 -6.20 -6.66 -0.07
CA SER A 68 -6.50 -7.30 1.22
C SER A 68 -5.79 -6.56 2.35
N ILE A 69 -6.42 -6.51 3.53
CA ILE A 69 -5.89 -5.84 4.71
C ILE A 69 -6.23 -6.69 5.93
N SER A 70 -5.27 -6.85 6.84
CA SER A 70 -5.44 -7.51 8.13
C SER A 70 -4.77 -6.67 9.21
N TRP A 71 -5.46 -6.45 10.33
CA TRP A 71 -4.94 -5.73 11.48
C TRP A 71 -4.87 -6.67 12.67
N ASP A 72 -3.68 -6.81 13.25
CA ASP A 72 -3.42 -7.65 14.42
C ASP A 72 -3.66 -6.88 15.71
N LYS A 73 -3.58 -5.54 15.65
CA LYS A 73 -3.79 -4.63 16.77
C LYS A 73 -4.58 -3.40 16.33
N GLU A 74 -5.25 -2.79 17.29
CA GLU A 74 -5.81 -1.46 17.12
C GLU A 74 -4.69 -0.45 16.83
N ILE A 75 -4.95 0.45 15.89
CA ILE A 75 -3.97 1.42 15.42
C ILE A 75 -4.20 2.74 16.14
N ASN A 76 -3.14 3.27 16.75
CA ASN A 76 -3.17 4.65 17.24
C ASN A 76 -2.77 5.60 16.11
N GLU A 77 -3.75 6.29 15.55
CA GLU A 77 -3.56 7.19 14.38
C GLU A 77 -2.74 8.44 14.70
N LYS A 78 -2.56 8.75 15.99
CA LYS A 78 -1.71 9.85 16.47
C LYS A 78 -0.24 9.45 16.54
N GLU A 79 0.07 8.16 16.41
CA GLU A 79 1.43 7.65 16.42
C GLU A 79 1.97 7.51 14.99
N MET A 80 3.29 7.61 14.89
CA MET A 80 3.99 7.36 13.64
C MET A 80 3.97 5.86 13.34
N ILE A 81 3.56 5.52 12.12
CA ILE A 81 3.51 4.16 11.60
C ILE A 81 4.59 4.03 10.53
N TYR A 82 5.28 2.90 10.52
CA TYR A 82 6.28 2.56 9.53
C TYR A 82 5.71 1.52 8.58
N ALA A 83 5.60 1.86 7.30
CA ALA A 83 5.17 0.96 6.25
C ALA A 83 6.38 0.37 5.53
N LYS A 84 6.41 -0.96 5.37
CA LYS A 84 7.52 -1.70 4.75
C LYS A 84 7.00 -2.55 3.59
N PRO A 85 6.95 -2.00 2.37
CA PRO A 85 6.53 -2.75 1.21
C PRO A 85 7.61 -3.73 0.75
N VAL A 86 7.17 -4.88 0.26
CA VAL A 86 8.00 -5.88 -0.40
C VAL A 86 7.27 -6.46 -1.60
N ILE A 87 8.00 -6.75 -2.69
CA ILE A 87 7.47 -7.58 -3.77
C ILE A 87 7.33 -9.00 -3.24
N ASP A 88 6.11 -9.38 -2.87
CA ASP A 88 5.80 -10.66 -2.23
C ASP A 88 5.77 -11.81 -3.24
N SER A 89 5.20 -11.57 -4.43
CA SER A 89 5.25 -12.53 -5.53
C SER A 89 5.08 -11.86 -6.89
N LYS A 90 5.56 -12.56 -7.92
CA LYS A 90 5.35 -12.24 -9.32
C LYS A 90 4.96 -13.50 -10.06
N THR A 91 3.82 -13.48 -10.75
CA THR A 91 3.33 -14.62 -11.54
C THR A 91 2.97 -14.13 -12.92
N GLU A 92 3.43 -14.83 -13.95
CA GLU A 92 3.09 -14.54 -15.34
C GLU A 92 2.05 -15.54 -15.86
N ARG A 93 1.02 -15.06 -16.54
CA ARG A 93 0.00 -15.90 -17.17
C ARG A 93 -0.62 -15.19 -18.36
N ARG A 94 -0.58 -15.82 -19.54
CA ARG A 94 -1.23 -15.33 -20.77
C ARG A 94 -0.91 -13.85 -21.03
N ASN A 95 0.37 -13.51 -21.13
CA ASN A 95 0.88 -12.15 -21.35
C ASN A 95 0.53 -11.12 -20.27
N ASN A 96 0.08 -11.57 -19.09
CA ASN A 96 -0.16 -10.70 -17.94
C ASN A 96 0.82 -11.05 -16.83
N VAL A 97 1.37 -10.03 -16.19
CA VAL A 97 2.16 -10.17 -14.97
C VAL A 97 1.32 -9.73 -13.79
N PHE A 98 1.14 -10.63 -12.84
CA PHE A 98 0.48 -10.37 -11.56
C PHE A 98 1.55 -10.18 -10.50
N ILE A 99 1.61 -8.98 -9.94
CA ILE A 99 2.55 -8.60 -8.89
C ILE A 99 1.76 -8.43 -7.60
N LYS A 100 2.15 -9.15 -6.56
CA LYS A 100 1.65 -8.91 -5.21
C LYS A 100 2.68 -8.11 -4.44
N ILE A 101 2.24 -6.99 -3.88
CA ILE A 101 3.02 -6.14 -3.01
C ILE A 101 2.45 -6.29 -1.62
N ARG A 102 3.24 -6.82 -0.69
CA ARG A 102 2.85 -6.91 0.71
C ARG A 102 3.45 -5.73 1.45
N VAL A 103 2.65 -5.06 2.27
CA VAL A 103 3.11 -3.97 3.13
C VAL A 103 2.91 -4.39 4.58
N GLU A 104 4.01 -4.50 5.33
CA GLU A 104 3.94 -4.65 6.78
C GLU A 104 3.89 -3.27 7.45
N TYR A 105 2.99 -3.11 8.42
CA TYR A 105 2.87 -1.89 9.22
C TYR A 105 3.39 -2.13 10.63
N CYS A 106 4.31 -1.29 11.08
CA CYS A 106 4.91 -1.37 12.42
C CYS A 106 4.79 -0.06 13.18
N ASP A 107 4.75 -0.16 14.51
CA ASP A 107 4.98 1.00 15.39
C ASP A 107 6.48 1.37 15.46
N LYS A 108 6.80 2.46 16.18
CA LYS A 108 8.17 2.92 16.44
C LYS A 108 9.07 1.90 17.14
N SER A 109 8.49 0.92 17.83
CA SER A 109 9.22 -0.16 18.50
C SER A 109 9.42 -1.37 17.58
N ASN A 110 9.12 -1.21 16.29
CA ASN A 110 9.15 -2.25 15.26
C ASN A 110 8.17 -3.40 15.53
N LYS A 111 7.12 -3.17 16.31
CA LYS A 111 6.10 -4.18 16.57
C LYS A 111 5.08 -4.16 15.44
N LYS A 112 4.79 -5.33 14.85
CA LYS A 112 3.76 -5.46 13.82
C LYS A 112 2.37 -5.04 14.34
N LEU A 113 1.72 -4.17 13.57
CA LEU A 113 0.36 -3.68 13.76
C LEU A 113 -0.62 -4.39 12.82
N GLY A 114 -0.16 -4.72 11.62
CA GLY A 114 -0.94 -5.43 10.61
C GLY A 114 -0.21 -5.47 9.28
N GLU A 115 -0.93 -5.85 8.23
CA GLU A 115 -0.41 -5.90 6.88
C GLU A 115 -1.49 -5.65 5.83
N SER A 116 -1.04 -5.27 4.65
CA SER A 116 -1.89 -5.21 3.47
C SER A 116 -1.20 -5.90 2.29
N ILE A 117 -1.99 -6.41 1.34
CA ILE A 117 -1.49 -6.96 0.08
C ILE A 117 -2.27 -6.32 -1.05
N SER A 118 -1.55 -5.64 -1.94
CA SER A 118 -2.07 -5.08 -3.18
C SER A 118 -1.67 -6.01 -4.33
N THR A 119 -2.61 -6.34 -5.20
CA THR A 119 -2.36 -7.12 -6.42
C THR A 119 -2.47 -6.22 -7.63
N ILE A 120 -1.35 -6.01 -8.33
CA ILE A 120 -1.27 -5.24 -9.56
C ILE A 120 -1.15 -6.22 -10.73
N LEU A 121 -1.94 -6.00 -11.77
CA LEU A 121 -1.78 -6.65 -13.07
C LEU A 121 -1.12 -5.67 -14.03
N ILE A 122 -0.17 -6.16 -14.81
CA ILE A 122 0.45 -5.45 -15.92
C ILE A 122 0.27 -6.31 -17.16
N ASN A 123 -0.32 -5.74 -18.21
CA ASN A 123 -0.40 -6.39 -19.51
C ASN A 123 0.92 -6.15 -20.28
N LEU A 124 1.56 -7.23 -20.75
CA LEU A 124 2.82 -7.16 -21.48
C LEU A 124 2.63 -6.86 -22.98
N ASP A 125 1.41 -6.98 -23.49
CA ASP A 125 1.07 -6.72 -24.89
C ASP A 125 0.83 -5.23 -25.15
N GLY A 126 1.41 -4.32 -24.38
CA GLY A 126 1.15 -2.88 -24.41
C GLY A 126 1.33 -2.24 -25.80
N GLU A 127 0.25 -2.25 -26.58
CA GLU A 127 -0.36 -1.17 -27.38
C GLU A 127 -1.88 -1.17 -27.13
#